data_AF-A0A450WN92-F1
#
_entry.id   AF-A0A450WN92-F1
#
_cell.length_a   1.000
_cell.length_b   1.000
_cell.length_c   1.000
_cell.angle_alpha   90.00
_cell.angle_beta   90.00
_cell.angle_gamma   90.00
#
_symmetry.space_group_name_H-M   'P 1'
#
loop_
_entity.id
_entity.type
_entity.pdbx_description
1 polymer ?
#
loop_
_entity_poly.entity_id
_entity_poly.type
_entity_poly.pdbx_seq_one_letter_code
_entity_poly.pdbx_strand_id
1 'polypeptide(L)'
;MLESWNPMTKVATIAAEVNRKRVLCRISIEVLQEKWGASEEEPMRTVEENRAALQTAARKIIKEEAYEEDGSIVIRSEDIP
;
A
#
# COMPACT_ATOMS: atom_id res chain seq x y z
N MET A 1 -0.39 -10.08 9.31
CA MET A 1 0.21 -9.08 8.42
C MET A 1 0.39 -7.81 9.24
N LEU A 2 1.56 -7.17 9.21
CA LEU A 2 1.79 -5.96 9.99
C LEU A 2 1.47 -4.75 9.12
N GLU A 3 0.57 -3.90 9.59
CA GLU A 3 0.18 -2.67 8.91
C GLU A 3 0.13 -1.51 9.90
N SER A 4 0.43 -0.30 9.41
CA SER A 4 0.45 0.90 10.23
C SER A 4 0.08 2.13 9.42
N TRP A 5 -0.46 3.12 10.11
CA TRP A 5 -0.74 4.45 9.58
C TRP A 5 0.29 5.45 10.10
N ASN A 6 0.85 6.26 9.21
CA ASN A 6 1.64 7.44 9.59
C ASN A 6 0.81 8.71 9.37
N PRO A 7 0.31 9.37 10.43
CA PRO A 7 -0.54 10.56 10.31
C PRO A 7 0.23 11.80 9.84
N MET A 8 1.55 11.84 10.02
CA MET A 8 2.38 12.98 9.62
C MET A 8 2.62 12.99 8.11
N THR A 9 2.93 11.83 7.54
CA THR A 9 3.17 11.68 6.10
C THR A 9 1.92 11.27 5.33
N LYS A 10 0.82 10.99 6.03
CA LYS A 10 -0.44 10.53 5.47
C LYS A 10 -0.28 9.27 4.59
N VAL A 11 0.52 8.30 5.07
CA VAL A 11 0.83 7.06 4.37
C VAL A 11 0.47 5.85 5.23
N ALA A 12 -0.27 4.92 4.63
CA ALA A 12 -0.43 3.57 5.16
C ALA A 12 0.73 2.70 4.67
N THR A 13 1.30 1.91 5.58
CA THR A 13 2.35 0.94 5.29
C THR A 13 1.85 -0.45 5.59
N ILE A 14 1.95 -1.36 4.62
CA ILE A 14 1.55 -2.77 4.73
C ILE A 14 2.79 -3.63 4.50
N ALA A 15 3.12 -4.50 5.44
CA ALA A 15 4.21 -5.45 5.25
C ALA A 15 3.75 -6.66 4.43
N ALA A 16 4.38 -6.86 3.28
CA ALA A 16 4.29 -8.08 2.50
C ALA A 16 5.50 -8.99 2.78
N GLU A 17 5.30 -10.31 2.67
CA GLU A 17 6.39 -11.29 2.67
C GLU A 17 6.53 -11.88 1.27
N VAL A 18 7.71 -11.73 0.68
CA VAL A 18 8.07 -12.21 -0.66
C VAL A 18 9.39 -12.94 -0.56
N ASN A 19 9.43 -14.23 -0.93
CA ASN A 19 10.65 -15.04 -0.86
C ASN A 19 11.31 -15.01 0.54
N ARG A 20 10.50 -15.05 1.60
CA ARG A 20 10.93 -14.93 3.02
C ARG A 20 11.58 -13.59 3.38
N LYS A 21 11.54 -12.61 2.48
CA LYS A 21 11.95 -11.22 2.74
C LYS A 21 10.72 -10.36 2.97
N ARG A 22 10.85 -9.41 3.89
CA ARG A 22 9.82 -8.43 4.15
C ARG A 22 9.97 -7.27 3.18
N VAL A 23 8.89 -6.94 2.48
CA VAL A 23 8.77 -5.75 1.62
C VAL A 23 7.73 -4.84 2.23
N LEU A 24 8.02 -3.54 2.34
CA LEU A 24 7.06 -2.56 2.82
C LEU A 24 6.32 -1.97 1.63
N CYS A 25 5.01 -2.14 1.59
CA CYS A 25 4.14 -1.53 0.60
C CYS A 25 3.58 -0.23 1.17
N ARG A 26 3.81 0.90 0.51
CA ARG A 26 3.35 2.22 0.94
C ARG A 26 2.26 2.73 0.02
N ILE A 27 1.22 3.30 0.60
CA ILE A 27 0.12 3.93 -0.13
C ILE A 27 -0.30 5.21 0.59
N SER A 28 -0.40 6.31 -0.14
CA SER A 28 -0.85 7.59 0.42
C SER A 28 -2.36 7.61 0.60
N ILE A 29 -2.85 8.48 1.49
CA ILE A 29 -4.29 8.74 1.59
C ILE A 29 -4.88 9.24 0.28
N GLU A 30 -4.14 10.02 -0.51
CA GLU A 30 -4.62 10.57 -1.78
C GLU A 30 -5.02 9.45 -2.74
N VAL A 31 -4.22 8.39 -2.83
CA VAL A 31 -4.55 7.20 -3.63
C VAL A 31 -5.77 6.47 -3.06
N LEU A 32 -5.85 6.32 -1.74
CA LEU A 32 -7.01 5.69 -1.08
C LEU A 32 -8.31 6.48 -1.31
N GLN A 33 -8.23 7.81 -1.29
CA GLN A 33 -9.33 8.73 -1.57
C GLN A 33 -9.76 8.67 -3.03
N GLU A 34 -8.81 8.72 -3.96
CA GLU A 34 -9.10 8.65 -5.39
C GLU A 34 -9.82 7.35 -5.76
N LYS A 35 -9.40 6.21 -5.18
CA LYS A 35 -9.96 4.90 -5.52
C LYS A 35 -11.23 4.54 -4.77
N TRP A 36 -11.33 4.94 -3.49
CA TRP A 36 -12.38 4.42 -2.60
C TRP A 36 -13.03 5.49 -1.71
N GLY A 37 -12.69 6.77 -1.87
CA GLY A 37 -13.25 7.84 -1.04
C GLY A 37 -12.87 7.74 0.44
N ALA A 38 -11.66 7.25 0.73
CA ALA A 38 -11.18 7.05 2.09
C ALA A 38 -11.28 8.30 2.98
N SER A 39 -11.69 8.12 4.24
CA SER A 39 -11.61 9.17 5.25
C SER A 39 -10.20 9.27 5.82
N GLU A 40 -9.74 10.49 6.11
CA GLU A 40 -8.52 10.71 6.87
C GLU A 40 -8.62 10.27 8.33
N GLU A 41 -9.84 10.13 8.87
CA GLU A 41 -10.09 9.68 10.24
C GLU A 41 -9.89 8.16 10.38
N GLU A 42 -10.27 7.39 9.36
CA GLU A 42 -10.22 5.92 9.36
C GLU A 42 -9.52 5.33 8.10
N PRO A 43 -8.31 5.77 7.71
CA PRO A 43 -7.67 5.32 6.47
C PRO A 43 -7.40 3.82 6.44
N MET A 44 -7.08 3.25 7.61
CA MET A 44 -6.77 1.82 7.74
C MET A 44 -8.00 0.94 7.53
N ARG A 45 -9.21 1.47 7.73
CA ARG A 45 -10.45 0.76 7.40
C ARG A 45 -10.57 0.53 5.90
N THR A 46 -10.31 1.56 5.10
CA THR A 46 -10.29 1.42 3.63
C THR A 46 -9.20 0.44 3.17
N VAL A 47 -8.02 0.46 3.82
CA VAL A 47 -6.95 -0.50 3.56
C VAL A 47 -7.40 -1.94 3.84
N GLU A 48 -8.10 -2.17 4.95
CA GLU A 48 -8.61 -3.48 5.33
C GLU A 48 -9.68 -3.98 4.35
N GLU A 49 -10.66 -3.13 4.03
CA GLU A 49 -11.78 -3.44 3.12
C GLU A 49 -11.30 -3.74 1.69
N ASN A 50 -10.21 -3.12 1.24
CA ASN A 50 -9.69 -3.23 -0.12
C ASN A 50 -8.37 -4.03 -0.22
N ARG A 51 -8.05 -4.80 0.81
CA ARG A 51 -6.79 -5.55 0.95
C ARG A 51 -6.44 -6.42 -0.26
N ALA A 52 -7.43 -7.06 -0.88
CA ALA A 52 -7.20 -7.93 -2.04
C ALA A 52 -6.70 -7.15 -3.27
N ALA A 53 -7.24 -5.96 -3.52
CA ALA A 53 -6.79 -5.09 -4.61
C ALA A 53 -5.36 -4.59 -4.34
N LEU A 54 -5.08 -4.16 -3.11
CA LEU A 54 -3.74 -3.70 -2.71
C LEU A 54 -2.69 -4.81 -2.80
N GLN A 55 -3.04 -6.04 -2.43
CA GLN A 55 -2.15 -7.19 -2.61
C GLN A 55 -1.88 -7.50 -4.09
N THR A 56 -2.90 -7.36 -4.94
CA THR A 56 -2.76 -7.57 -6.39
C THR A 56 -1.81 -6.52 -7.00
N ALA A 57 -2.01 -5.25 -6.65
CA ALA A 57 -1.13 -4.15 -7.03
C ALA A 57 0.32 -4.39 -6.55
N ALA A 58 0.50 -4.70 -5.26
CA ALA A 58 1.81 -4.97 -4.69
C ALA A 58 2.54 -6.11 -5.41
N ARG A 59 1.84 -7.22 -5.72
CA ARG A 59 2.43 -8.35 -6.45
C ARG A 59 2.90 -7.97 -7.85
N LYS A 60 2.14 -7.12 -8.55
CA LYS A 60 2.52 -6.61 -9.88
C LYS A 60 3.81 -5.79 -9.79
N ILE A 61 3.85 -4.80 -8.90
CA ILE A 61 5.01 -3.90 -8.72
C ILE A 61 6.27 -4.68 -8.31
N ILE A 62 6.13 -5.62 -7.36
CA ILE A 62 7.21 -6.52 -6.93
C ILE A 62 7.77 -7.34 -8.10
N LYS A 63 6.90 -7.84 -8.98
CA LYS A 63 7.30 -8.62 -10.16
C LYS A 63 8.02 -7.75 -11.20
N GLU A 64 7.66 -6.47 -11.28
CA GLU A 64 8.29 -5.48 -12.16
C GLU A 64 9.60 -4.91 -11.59
N GLU A 65 10.00 -5.35 -10.38
CA GLU A 65 11.19 -4.89 -9.66
C GLU A 65 11.25 -3.37 -9.42
N ALA A 66 10.07 -2.72 -9.37
CA ALA A 66 9.93 -1.29 -9.14
C ALA A 66 10.00 -0.95 -7.64
N TYR A 67 11.18 -1.19 -7.05
CA TYR A 67 11.50 -0.86 -5.67
C TYR A 67 12.07 0.57 -5.54
N GLU A 68 11.76 1.22 -4.43
CA GLU A 68 12.42 2.44 -3.98
C GLU A 68 13.83 2.12 -3.44
N GLU A 69 14.67 3.16 -3.27
CA GLU A 69 16.05 2.99 -2.77
C GLU A 69 16.15 2.27 -1.41
N ASP A 70 15.12 2.39 -0.57
CA ASP A 70 15.04 1.73 0.73
C ASP A 70 14.46 0.30 0.68
N GLY A 71 14.21 -0.23 -0.52
CA GLY A 71 13.64 -1.56 -0.75
C GLY A 71 12.13 -1.68 -0.49
N SER A 72 11.45 -0.56 -0.24
CA SER A 72 9.98 -0.52 -0.24
C SER A 72 9.42 -0.46 -1.65
N ILE A 73 8.10 -0.57 -1.77
CA ILE A 73 7.36 -0.24 -2.99
C ILE A 73 6.31 0.82 -2.69
N VAL A 74 5.98 1.63 -3.69
CA VAL A 74 4.88 2.60 -3.63
C VAL A 74 3.76 2.13 -4.54
N ILE A 75 2.56 1.97 -3.99
CA ILE A 75 1.35 1.65 -4.75
C ILE A 75 0.71 2.95 -5.22
N ARG A 76 0.59 3.13 -6.53
CA ARG A 76 -0.09 4.28 -7.16
C ARG A 76 -1.50 3.91 -7.60
N SER A 77 -2.32 4.91 -7.91
CA SER A 77 -3.69 4.70 -8.39
C SER A 77 -3.74 3.83 -9.66
N GLU A 78 -2.77 3.96 -10.57
CA GLU A 78 -2.67 3.14 -11.79
C GLU A 78 -2.31 1.66 -11.55
N ASP A 79 -1.81 1.32 -10.36
CA ASP A 79 -1.49 -0.07 -10.00
C ASP A 79 -2.70 -0.84 -9.47
N ILE A 80 -3.75 -0.12 -9.07
CA ILE A 80 -4.96 -0.66 -8.47
C ILE A 80 -5.99 -0.95 -9.58
N PRO A 81 -6.45 -2.21 -9.70
CA PRO A 81 -7.46 -2.64 -10.68
C PRO A 81 -8.75 -1.83 -10.67
#